data_AF-A0A132GUA2-F1
#
_entry.id   AF-A0A132GUA2-F1
#
_cell.length_a   1.000
_cell.length_b   1.000
_cell.length_c   1.000
_cell.angle_alpha   90.00
_cell.angle_beta   90.00
_cell.angle_gamma   90.00
#
_symmetry.space_group_name_H-M   'P 1'
#
loop_
_entity.id
_entity.type
_entity.pdbx_description
1 polymer ?
#
loop_
_entity_poly.entity_id
_entity_poly.type
_entity_poly.pdbx_seq_one_letter_code
_entity_poly.pdbx_strand_id
1 'polypeptide(L)'
;IAEVERRASLLALPRCSNVIEDNGKEKDPETGFLYYGARYHWPEVWTGWLSPDPMMDEYPGISPYAYCMWNPIVTIDPNGCDTLVFNKFGNYLHTIKSDGEHVGIYDPPSGKPYNFTFADPINDPISIEEGKITKLQIVQEIDIRTMLFNAGVFSDDNRDRRLGYIKEEGVGLGKLDFSKKAKGGMISMYGSDVYHSMYLVDGVAHNPDNFGNFLFGAAGNALGIPLVALKLGAHWNSIVNSKENGYKRQLDSKDDQFSIKCGFNHAKRHKYNTINDNRSK
;
A
#
# COMPACT_ATOMS: atom_id res chain seq x y z
N ILE A 1 -10.28 -52.04 24.33
CA ILE A 1 -10.79 -50.65 24.36
C ILE A 1 -9.66 -49.62 24.46
N ALA A 2 -8.57 -49.87 25.20
CA ALA A 2 -7.40 -48.96 25.27
C ALA A 2 -6.41 -49.01 24.08
N GLU A 3 -6.66 -49.81 23.04
CA GLU A 3 -5.76 -49.93 21.86
C GLU A 3 -6.34 -49.34 20.57
N VAL A 4 -7.62 -48.94 20.60
CA VAL A 4 -8.25 -48.18 19.50
C VAL A 4 -7.97 -46.69 19.67
N GLU A 5 -7.88 -46.19 20.91
CA GLU A 5 -7.55 -44.78 21.18
C GLU A 5 -6.07 -44.43 20.93
N ARG A 6 -5.16 -45.42 20.96
CA ARG A 6 -3.73 -45.19 20.67
C ARG A 6 -3.40 -45.14 19.16
N ARG A 7 -4.36 -45.49 18.29
CA ARG A 7 -4.24 -45.30 16.82
C ARG A 7 -4.92 -44.02 16.32
N ALA A 8 -5.70 -43.33 17.14
CA ALA A 8 -6.31 -42.05 16.79
C ALA A 8 -5.34 -40.85 16.87
N SER A 9 -4.15 -41.00 17.47
CA SER A 9 -3.15 -39.91 17.55
C SER A 9 -2.13 -39.90 16.40
N LEU A 10 -2.28 -40.77 15.39
CA LEU A 10 -1.40 -40.85 14.20
C LEU A 10 -2.07 -40.37 12.90
N LEU A 11 -3.28 -39.82 12.99
CA LEU A 11 -4.01 -39.16 11.92
C LEU A 11 -4.18 -37.65 12.21
N ALA A 12 -3.19 -37.07 12.88
CA ALA A 12 -2.99 -35.63 12.87
C ALA A 12 -2.62 -35.26 11.43
N LEU A 13 -3.62 -34.81 10.66
CA LEU A 13 -3.43 -34.20 9.35
C LEU A 13 -2.30 -33.17 9.46
N PRO A 14 -1.32 -33.21 8.56
CA PRO A 14 -0.23 -32.23 8.58
C PRO A 14 -0.85 -30.84 8.50
N ARG A 15 -0.27 -29.94 9.32
CA ARG A 15 -0.56 -28.50 9.38
C ARG A 15 -0.96 -27.99 7.99
N CYS A 16 -2.09 -27.30 7.87
CA CYS A 16 -2.40 -26.46 6.72
C CYS A 16 -1.39 -25.31 6.65
N SER A 17 -0.20 -25.64 6.20
CA SER A 17 0.85 -24.78 5.72
C SER A 17 1.23 -25.44 4.41
N ASN A 18 0.72 -24.88 3.32
CA ASN A 18 1.15 -24.99 1.91
C ASN A 18 -0.10 -24.88 1.01
N VAL A 19 -0.71 -23.69 0.96
CA VAL A 19 -1.28 -23.25 -0.33
C VAL A 19 -0.04 -23.07 -1.20
N ILE A 20 0.24 -24.05 -2.06
CA ILE A 20 1.31 -23.92 -3.05
C ILE A 20 0.75 -22.99 -4.11
N GLU A 21 1.10 -21.71 -3.98
CA GLU A 21 0.85 -20.69 -4.99
C GLU A 21 1.72 -21.01 -6.20
N ASP A 22 1.10 -21.50 -7.27
CA ASP A 22 1.76 -21.57 -8.58
C ASP A 22 1.34 -20.30 -9.33
N ASN A 23 2.30 -19.51 -9.81
CA ASN A 23 2.07 -18.17 -10.37
C ASN A 23 1.31 -17.16 -9.44
N GLY A 24 1.40 -17.33 -8.12
CA GLY A 24 0.80 -16.37 -7.16
C GLY A 24 -0.74 -16.41 -7.09
N LYS A 25 -1.37 -17.48 -7.61
CA LYS A 25 -2.83 -17.68 -7.54
C LYS A 25 -3.18 -18.88 -6.67
N GLU A 26 -4.38 -18.83 -6.07
CA GLU A 26 -4.89 -19.90 -5.22
C GLU A 26 -5.22 -21.13 -6.09
N LYS A 27 -4.66 -22.27 -5.68
CA LYS A 27 -4.95 -23.57 -6.28
C LYS A 27 -6.16 -24.17 -5.58
N ASP A 28 -7.21 -24.46 -6.35
CA ASP A 28 -8.39 -25.16 -5.83
C ASP A 28 -7.98 -26.55 -5.32
N PRO A 29 -8.18 -26.86 -4.03
CA PRO A 29 -7.76 -28.11 -3.42
C PRO A 29 -8.53 -29.34 -3.94
N GLU A 30 -9.72 -29.16 -4.52
CA GLU A 30 -10.55 -30.28 -5.02
C GLU A 30 -10.24 -30.63 -6.48
N THR A 31 -9.95 -29.63 -7.31
CA THR A 31 -9.76 -29.82 -8.76
C THR A 31 -8.31 -29.70 -9.23
N GLY A 32 -7.44 -29.07 -8.43
CA GLY A 32 -6.06 -28.78 -8.80
C GLY A 32 -5.91 -27.66 -9.84
N PHE A 33 -7.00 -26.98 -10.21
CA PHE A 33 -6.99 -25.84 -11.12
C PHE A 33 -6.63 -24.55 -10.41
N LEU A 34 -6.11 -23.59 -11.18
CA LEU A 34 -5.77 -22.26 -10.67
C LEU A 34 -6.92 -21.29 -10.97
N TYR A 35 -7.41 -20.60 -9.95
CA TYR A 35 -8.48 -19.62 -10.12
C TYR A 35 -7.92 -18.22 -10.41
N TYR A 36 -8.25 -17.67 -11.57
CA TYR A 36 -7.81 -16.34 -12.04
C TYR A 36 -8.92 -15.28 -11.98
N GLY A 37 -9.98 -15.52 -11.20
CA GLY A 37 -11.12 -14.60 -11.05
C GLY A 37 -12.15 -14.73 -12.16
N ALA A 38 -11.76 -14.52 -13.42
CA ALA A 38 -12.68 -14.62 -14.55
C ALA A 38 -12.80 -16.05 -15.12
N ARG A 39 -11.74 -16.86 -14.97
CA ARG A 39 -11.63 -18.21 -15.56
C ARG A 39 -10.80 -19.12 -14.67
N TYR A 40 -10.99 -20.43 -14.86
CA TYR A 40 -10.11 -21.45 -14.31
C TYR A 40 -9.04 -21.84 -15.35
N HIS A 41 -7.80 -21.92 -14.90
CA HIS A 41 -6.66 -22.36 -15.71
C HIS A 41 -6.26 -23.79 -15.32
N TRP A 42 -5.95 -24.61 -16.32
CA TRP A 42 -5.46 -25.97 -16.10
C TRP A 42 -3.92 -26.01 -16.19
N PRO A 43 -3.20 -26.02 -15.04
CA PRO A 43 -1.74 -25.93 -15.04
C PRO A 43 -1.04 -27.11 -15.74
N GLU A 44 -1.65 -28.30 -15.74
CA GLU A 44 -1.05 -29.51 -16.33
C GLU A 44 -1.14 -29.54 -17.86
N VAL A 45 -2.01 -28.71 -18.46
CA VAL A 45 -2.18 -28.64 -19.92
C VAL A 45 -1.39 -27.47 -20.54
N TRP A 46 -0.69 -26.67 -19.73
CA TRP A 46 0.28 -25.62 -20.11
C TRP A 46 -0.19 -24.52 -21.09
N THR A 47 -1.33 -24.67 -21.78
CA THR A 47 -1.70 -23.82 -22.92
C THR A 47 -3.20 -23.49 -23.02
N GLY A 48 -4.03 -23.85 -22.03
CA GLY A 48 -5.49 -23.82 -22.18
C GLY A 48 -6.27 -23.26 -20.99
N TRP A 49 -7.09 -22.23 -21.23
CA TRP A 49 -8.19 -21.84 -20.34
C TRP A 49 -9.33 -22.86 -20.42
N LEU A 50 -10.08 -23.05 -19.33
CA LEU A 50 -11.27 -23.93 -19.32
C LEU A 50 -12.52 -23.29 -19.94
N SER A 51 -12.47 -22.00 -20.25
CA SER A 51 -13.55 -21.26 -20.92
C SER A 51 -13.00 -20.24 -21.93
N PRO A 52 -13.79 -19.89 -22.97
CA PRO A 52 -13.40 -18.87 -23.95
C PRO A 52 -13.09 -17.52 -23.31
N ASP A 53 -12.23 -16.74 -23.96
CA ASP A 53 -11.93 -15.37 -23.59
C ASP A 53 -13.15 -14.44 -23.75
N PRO A 54 -13.55 -13.68 -22.72
CA PRO A 54 -14.60 -12.67 -22.84
C PRO A 54 -14.32 -11.59 -23.90
N MET A 55 -13.06 -11.35 -24.25
CA MET A 55 -12.62 -10.38 -25.27
C MET A 55 -12.19 -11.05 -26.58
N MET A 56 -12.64 -12.29 -26.84
CA MET A 56 -12.26 -13.06 -28.03
C MET A 56 -12.48 -12.34 -29.36
N ASP A 57 -13.44 -11.42 -29.43
CA ASP A 57 -13.75 -10.66 -30.64
C ASP A 57 -12.68 -9.60 -30.99
N GLU A 58 -11.84 -9.20 -30.04
CA GLU A 58 -10.74 -8.23 -30.27
C GLU A 58 -9.49 -8.88 -30.87
N TYR A 59 -9.36 -10.21 -30.79
CA TYR A 59 -8.17 -10.96 -31.21
C TYR A 59 -8.49 -12.11 -32.17
N PRO A 60 -8.97 -11.84 -33.40
CA PRO A 60 -9.41 -12.87 -34.35
C PRO A 60 -8.29 -13.82 -34.84
N GLY A 61 -7.02 -13.56 -34.48
CA GLY A 61 -5.87 -14.40 -34.80
C GLY A 61 -5.36 -15.28 -33.65
N ILE A 62 -5.98 -15.22 -32.46
CA ILE A 62 -5.55 -15.94 -31.26
C ILE A 62 -6.68 -16.86 -30.83
N SER A 63 -6.34 -18.10 -30.44
CA SER A 63 -7.34 -19.02 -29.91
C SER A 63 -7.97 -18.42 -28.65
N PRO A 64 -9.31 -18.41 -28.49
CA PRO A 64 -10.00 -17.93 -27.28
C PRO A 64 -9.59 -18.68 -26.00
N TYR A 65 -8.87 -19.79 -26.14
CA TYR A 65 -8.37 -20.61 -25.05
C TYR A 65 -6.86 -20.47 -24.80
N ALA A 66 -6.15 -19.65 -25.59
CA ALA A 66 -4.70 -19.53 -25.50
C ALA A 66 -4.27 -18.86 -24.18
N TYR A 67 -3.51 -19.60 -23.36
CA TYR A 67 -2.83 -19.04 -22.20
C TYR A 67 -1.53 -18.35 -22.64
N CYS A 68 -1.33 -17.08 -22.24
CA CYS A 68 -0.13 -16.29 -22.52
C CYS A 68 0.30 -16.24 -24.01
N MET A 69 -0.66 -16.22 -24.95
CA MET A 69 -0.39 -16.24 -26.40
C MET A 69 0.54 -17.39 -26.84
N TRP A 70 0.49 -18.54 -26.17
CA TRP A 70 1.35 -19.72 -26.40
C TRP A 70 2.82 -19.59 -25.95
N ASN A 71 3.18 -18.59 -25.14
CA ASN A 71 4.55 -18.45 -24.64
C ASN A 71 4.65 -18.20 -23.11
N PRO A 72 4.26 -19.18 -22.27
CA PRO A 72 4.23 -19.04 -20.81
C PRO A 72 5.61 -18.94 -20.13
N ILE A 73 6.71 -18.98 -20.89
CA ILE A 73 8.09 -18.83 -20.39
C ILE A 73 8.55 -17.37 -20.42
N VAL A 74 8.08 -16.60 -21.41
CA VAL A 74 8.44 -15.17 -21.58
C VAL A 74 7.32 -14.26 -21.09
N THR A 75 6.07 -14.69 -21.26
CA THR A 75 4.88 -13.94 -20.83
C THR A 75 4.16 -14.73 -19.75
N ILE A 76 4.14 -14.19 -18.55
CA ILE A 76 3.12 -14.50 -17.54
C ILE A 76 2.16 -13.31 -17.65
N ASP A 77 0.87 -13.57 -17.85
CA ASP A 77 -0.17 -12.53 -17.83
C ASP A 77 -0.95 -12.61 -16.51
N PRO A 78 -0.60 -11.81 -15.48
CA PRO A 78 -1.28 -11.88 -14.20
C PRO A 78 -2.36 -10.81 -14.03
N ASN A 79 -2.27 -9.60 -14.64
CA ASN A 79 -3.11 -8.43 -14.27
C ASN A 79 -3.20 -7.21 -15.25
N GLY A 80 -2.56 -7.17 -16.44
CA GLY A 80 -2.62 -5.97 -17.32
C GLY A 80 -1.87 -4.75 -16.76
N CYS A 81 -0.58 -4.65 -17.08
CA CYS A 81 0.37 -3.78 -16.40
C CYS A 81 0.72 -2.49 -17.19
N ASP A 82 0.96 -1.40 -16.46
CA ASP A 82 0.93 -0.04 -16.99
C ASP A 82 1.93 0.91 -16.32
N THR A 83 2.61 1.73 -17.11
CA THR A 83 3.47 2.84 -16.68
C THR A 83 2.70 4.15 -16.74
N LEU A 84 2.54 4.82 -15.60
CA LEU A 84 1.77 6.06 -15.50
C LEU A 84 2.70 7.28 -15.63
N VAL A 85 2.42 8.16 -16.59
CA VAL A 85 3.28 9.32 -16.91
C VAL A 85 2.69 10.61 -16.37
N PHE A 86 3.50 11.37 -15.64
CA PHE A 86 3.15 12.67 -15.06
C PHE A 86 4.04 13.78 -15.61
N ASN A 87 3.44 14.95 -15.85
CA ASN A 87 4.18 16.11 -16.33
C ASN A 87 4.91 16.86 -15.18
N LYS A 88 5.67 17.90 -15.55
CA LYS A 88 6.42 18.75 -14.61
C LYS A 88 5.61 19.46 -13.54
N PHE A 89 4.30 19.60 -13.72
CA PHE A 89 3.36 20.17 -12.76
C PHE A 89 2.67 19.09 -11.91
N GLY A 90 3.01 17.82 -12.10
CA GLY A 90 2.41 16.69 -11.42
C GLY A 90 1.08 16.25 -12.03
N ASN A 91 0.65 16.79 -13.18
CA ASN A 91 -0.61 16.35 -13.78
C ASN A 91 -0.39 15.01 -14.50
N TYR A 92 -1.32 14.08 -14.29
CA TYR A 92 -1.38 12.84 -15.06
C TYR A 92 -1.55 13.15 -16.56
N LEU A 93 -0.79 12.47 -17.41
CA LEU A 93 -0.83 12.64 -18.87
C LEU A 93 -1.49 11.46 -19.56
N HIS A 94 -0.89 10.28 -19.42
CA HIS A 94 -1.34 9.04 -20.06
C HIS A 94 -0.63 7.85 -19.42
N THR A 95 -1.15 6.66 -19.75
CA THR A 95 -0.59 5.36 -19.39
C THR A 95 0.11 4.74 -20.60
N ILE A 96 1.28 4.14 -20.39
CA ILE A 96 2.01 3.31 -21.35
C ILE A 96 1.91 1.85 -20.92
N LYS A 97 1.29 1.00 -21.73
CA LYS A 97 1.17 -0.45 -21.48
C LYS A 97 2.56 -1.09 -21.46
N SER A 98 2.86 -1.88 -20.43
CA SER A 98 4.17 -2.53 -20.28
C SER A 98 4.07 -3.83 -19.49
N ASP A 99 4.89 -4.82 -19.82
CA ASP A 99 5.02 -6.04 -19.03
C ASP A 99 5.81 -5.71 -17.74
N GLY A 100 5.25 -5.95 -16.54
CA GLY A 100 5.96 -5.76 -15.25
C GLY A 100 5.14 -5.16 -14.11
N GLU A 101 5.80 -4.66 -13.05
CA GLU A 101 5.12 -3.94 -11.95
C GLU A 101 4.73 -2.52 -12.37
N HIS A 102 3.60 -2.02 -11.86
CA HIS A 102 3.18 -0.65 -12.09
C HIS A 102 4.20 0.34 -11.54
N VAL A 103 4.72 1.18 -12.43
CA VAL A 103 5.68 2.25 -12.10
C VAL A 103 5.14 3.59 -12.59
N GLY A 104 5.45 4.63 -11.83
CA GLY A 104 5.20 5.99 -12.24
C GLY A 104 6.47 6.62 -12.81
N ILE A 105 6.33 7.46 -13.83
CA ILE A 105 7.39 8.32 -14.35
C ILE A 105 6.97 9.77 -14.10
N TYR A 106 7.83 10.51 -13.41
CA TYR A 106 7.67 11.94 -13.23
C TYR A 106 8.78 12.69 -13.96
N ASP A 107 8.39 13.64 -14.81
CA ASP A 107 9.30 14.51 -15.57
C ASP A 107 9.43 15.89 -14.90
N PRO A 108 10.42 16.14 -14.02
CA PRO A 108 10.55 17.40 -13.28
C PRO A 108 10.93 18.58 -14.19
N PRO A 109 10.57 19.82 -13.83
CA PRO A 109 10.92 21.01 -14.61
C PRO A 109 12.43 21.24 -14.82
N SER A 110 13.26 20.72 -13.93
CA SER A 110 14.69 21.05 -13.79
C SER A 110 15.62 19.85 -13.88
N GLY A 111 15.13 18.68 -14.32
CA GLY A 111 15.91 17.44 -14.22
C GLY A 111 15.57 16.40 -15.27
N LYS A 112 16.17 15.22 -15.10
CA LYS A 112 15.80 14.03 -15.87
C LYS A 112 14.54 13.40 -15.26
N PRO A 113 13.67 12.80 -16.08
CA PRO A 113 12.60 11.96 -15.58
C PRO A 113 13.15 10.91 -14.62
N TYR A 114 12.39 10.62 -13.56
CA TYR A 114 12.73 9.54 -12.65
C TYR A 114 11.51 8.67 -12.34
N ASN A 115 11.81 7.41 -12.04
CA ASN A 115 10.79 6.40 -11.78
C ASN A 115 10.46 6.36 -10.29
N PHE A 116 9.21 6.04 -9.98
CA PHE A 116 8.73 5.79 -8.63
C PHE A 116 7.78 4.59 -8.62
N THR A 117 7.57 4.01 -7.44
CA THR A 117 6.61 2.93 -7.23
C THR A 117 5.39 3.43 -6.48
N PHE A 118 4.29 2.69 -6.54
CA PHE A 118 3.08 3.00 -5.76
C PHE A 118 3.09 2.29 -4.41
N ALA A 119 2.49 2.90 -3.39
CA ALA A 119 2.32 2.31 -2.07
C ALA A 119 1.32 1.14 -2.12
N ASP A 120 0.27 1.29 -2.93
CA ASP A 120 -0.62 0.23 -3.37
C ASP A 120 -0.50 0.06 -4.90
N PRO A 121 0.36 -0.88 -5.37
CA PRO A 121 0.57 -1.12 -6.79
C PRO A 121 -0.67 -1.58 -7.56
N ILE A 122 -1.76 -1.95 -6.88
CA ILE A 122 -2.99 -2.41 -7.52
C ILE A 122 -3.99 -1.27 -7.56
N ASN A 123 -4.35 -0.68 -6.41
CA ASN A 123 -5.46 0.27 -6.35
C ASN A 123 -5.08 1.72 -6.68
N ASP A 124 -3.81 2.12 -6.48
CA ASP A 124 -3.37 3.49 -6.78
C ASP A 124 -3.38 3.76 -8.30
N PRO A 125 -2.80 2.90 -9.17
CA PRO A 125 -2.89 3.06 -10.62
C PRO A 125 -4.34 3.13 -11.12
N ILE A 126 -5.21 2.21 -10.65
CA ILE A 126 -6.63 2.18 -11.02
C ILE A 126 -7.31 3.51 -10.68
N SER A 127 -7.05 4.06 -9.50
CA SER A 127 -7.64 5.33 -9.08
C SER A 127 -7.18 6.53 -9.92
N ILE A 128 -5.98 6.47 -10.50
CA ILE A 128 -5.46 7.48 -11.42
C ILE A 128 -6.14 7.34 -12.79
N GLU A 129 -6.25 6.12 -13.30
CA GLU A 129 -6.89 5.83 -14.59
C GLU A 129 -8.38 6.15 -14.59
N GLU A 130 -9.07 5.90 -13.48
CA GLU A 130 -10.47 6.31 -13.27
C GLU A 130 -10.65 7.83 -13.07
N GLY A 131 -9.55 8.60 -13.03
CA GLY A 131 -9.57 10.05 -12.84
C GLY A 131 -9.95 10.50 -11.43
N LYS A 132 -9.97 9.60 -10.45
CA LYS A 132 -10.18 9.95 -9.03
C LYS A 132 -8.97 10.70 -8.47
N ILE A 133 -7.77 10.32 -8.93
CA ILE A 133 -6.52 11.00 -8.66
C ILE A 133 -5.98 11.58 -9.96
N THR A 134 -5.73 12.89 -9.97
CA THR A 134 -5.34 13.62 -11.18
C THR A 134 -3.97 14.28 -11.04
N LYS A 135 -3.43 14.32 -9.82
CA LYS A 135 -2.24 15.07 -9.47
C LYS A 135 -1.24 14.24 -8.67
N LEU A 136 0.04 14.48 -8.91
CA LEU A 136 1.17 13.95 -8.18
C LEU A 136 1.85 15.13 -7.46
N GLN A 137 1.77 15.15 -6.14
CA GLN A 137 2.40 16.13 -5.28
C GLN A 137 3.79 15.64 -4.90
N ILE A 138 4.81 16.43 -5.23
CA ILE A 138 6.17 16.18 -4.77
C ILE A 138 6.29 16.73 -3.37
N VAL A 139 6.35 15.83 -2.38
CA VAL A 139 6.39 16.22 -0.97
C VAL A 139 7.79 16.67 -0.62
N GLN A 140 7.91 17.88 -0.09
CA GLN A 140 9.19 18.39 0.38
C GLN A 140 9.42 18.01 1.85
N GLU A 141 10.69 17.88 2.23
CA GLU A 141 11.09 17.61 3.61
C GLU A 141 10.51 18.65 4.61
N ILE A 142 10.43 19.90 4.19
CA ILE A 142 9.85 20.97 5.00
C ILE A 142 8.36 20.74 5.27
N ASP A 143 7.64 20.09 4.35
CA ASP A 143 6.22 19.81 4.46
C ASP A 143 5.99 18.77 5.56
N ILE A 144 6.72 17.66 5.50
CA ILE A 144 6.70 16.58 6.50
C ILE A 144 7.03 17.16 7.87
N ARG A 145 8.14 17.90 7.99
CA ARG A 145 8.56 18.48 9.26
C ARG A 145 7.55 19.48 9.82
N THR A 146 6.92 20.28 8.97
CA THR A 146 5.90 21.26 9.39
C THR A 146 4.66 20.54 9.93
N MET A 147 4.18 19.51 9.24
CA MET A 147 3.06 18.70 9.70
C MET A 147 3.36 18.01 11.04
N LEU A 148 4.55 17.41 11.18
CA LEU A 148 4.97 16.78 12.44
C LEU A 148 5.15 17.78 13.59
N PHE A 149 5.68 18.97 13.29
CA PHE A 149 5.84 20.04 14.27
C PHE A 149 4.49 20.56 14.77
N ASN A 150 3.56 20.83 13.85
CA ASN A 150 2.20 21.26 14.21
C ASN A 150 1.45 20.18 15.00
N ALA A 151 1.74 18.91 14.72
CA ALA A 151 1.26 17.77 15.48
C ALA A 151 1.98 17.59 16.84
N GLY A 152 2.88 18.48 17.25
CA GLY A 152 3.51 18.45 18.58
C GLY A 152 4.53 17.32 18.79
N VAL A 153 4.96 16.65 17.72
CA VAL A 153 5.83 15.46 17.76
C VAL A 153 7.22 15.75 18.32
N PHE A 154 7.72 16.97 18.13
CA PHE A 154 9.07 17.39 18.57
C PHE A 154 9.12 18.01 19.97
N SER A 155 8.00 18.03 20.70
CA SER A 155 7.94 18.50 22.09
C SER A 155 8.54 17.46 23.04
N ASP A 156 9.44 17.89 23.94
CA ASP A 156 10.04 17.02 24.95
C ASP A 156 8.99 16.44 25.91
N ASP A 157 8.00 17.23 26.34
CA ASP A 157 6.88 16.76 27.18
C ASP A 157 6.11 15.61 26.51
N ASN A 158 5.85 15.72 25.20
CA ASN A 158 5.16 14.69 24.43
C ASN A 158 6.04 13.45 24.23
N ARG A 159 7.36 13.62 24.08
CA ARG A 159 8.34 12.52 23.96
C ARG A 159 8.47 11.73 25.26
N ASP A 160 8.41 12.41 26.41
CA ASP A 160 8.45 11.77 27.72
C ASP A 160 7.21 10.92 27.97
N ARG A 161 6.02 11.42 27.58
CA ARG A 161 4.76 10.68 27.64
C ARG A 161 4.41 9.95 26.34
N ARG A 162 5.38 9.64 25.47
CA ARG A 162 5.19 9.15 24.08
C ARG A 162 4.11 8.08 23.88
N LEU A 163 4.03 7.09 24.77
CA LEU A 163 3.04 6.01 24.68
C LEU A 163 1.62 6.48 25.04
N GLY A 164 1.50 7.40 26.00
CA GLY A 164 0.23 8.07 26.30
C GLY A 164 -0.15 9.02 25.17
N TYR A 165 0.79 9.82 24.69
CA TYR A 165 0.57 10.78 23.61
C TYR A 165 0.07 10.12 22.33
N ILE A 166 0.71 9.05 21.88
CA ILE A 166 0.28 8.34 20.67
C ILE A 166 -1.09 7.67 20.83
N LYS A 167 -1.42 7.22 22.04
CA LYS A 167 -2.72 6.61 22.33
C LYS A 167 -3.83 7.66 22.37
N GLU A 168 -3.54 8.85 22.89
CA GLU A 168 -4.48 9.96 23.01
C GLU A 168 -4.72 10.67 21.67
N GLU A 169 -3.66 10.91 20.90
CA GLU A 169 -3.69 11.75 19.70
C GLU A 169 -3.66 10.94 18.39
N GLY A 170 -3.40 9.64 18.44
CA GLY A 170 -3.43 8.73 17.29
C GLY A 170 -4.81 8.14 16.97
N VAL A 171 -5.85 8.60 17.67
CA VAL A 171 -7.26 8.29 17.37
C VAL A 171 -7.84 9.30 16.37
N GLY A 172 -9.00 9.00 15.78
CA GLY A 172 -9.63 9.87 14.78
C GLY A 172 -9.79 11.31 15.26
N LEU A 173 -9.42 12.27 14.42
CA LEU A 173 -9.37 13.72 14.68
C LEU A 173 -8.34 14.19 15.73
N GLY A 174 -7.52 13.29 16.28
CA GLY A 174 -6.39 13.65 17.14
C GLY A 174 -5.25 14.31 16.36
N LYS A 175 -4.26 14.86 17.06
CA LYS A 175 -3.12 15.57 16.42
C LYS A 175 -2.21 14.68 15.58
N LEU A 176 -2.22 13.36 15.82
CA LEU A 176 -1.46 12.37 15.04
C LEU A 176 -2.37 11.63 14.04
N ASP A 177 -3.64 12.01 13.94
CA ASP A 177 -4.46 11.68 12.79
C ASP A 177 -4.04 12.61 11.65
N PHE A 178 -3.26 12.08 10.71
CA PHE A 178 -2.86 12.83 9.52
C PHE A 178 -3.84 12.64 8.36
N SER A 179 -5.02 12.04 8.60
CA SER A 179 -6.04 11.84 7.58
C SER A 179 -6.60 13.15 7.02
N LYS A 180 -7.36 13.02 5.93
CA LYS A 180 -7.96 14.14 5.17
C LYS A 180 -8.92 15.00 6.01
N LYS A 181 -9.35 14.52 7.19
CA LYS A 181 -10.36 15.17 8.06
C LYS A 181 -9.78 15.88 9.27
N ALA A 182 -8.51 15.64 9.61
CA ALA A 182 -7.93 16.15 10.85
C ALA A 182 -7.45 17.61 10.72
N LYS A 183 -7.75 18.41 11.75
CA LYS A 183 -7.35 19.82 11.83
C LYS A 183 -5.84 19.92 12.10
N GLY A 184 -5.08 20.36 11.10
CA GLY A 184 -3.61 20.38 11.15
C GLY A 184 -2.94 19.23 10.41
N GLY A 185 -3.71 18.31 9.83
CA GLY A 185 -3.24 17.26 8.92
C GLY A 185 -3.02 17.76 7.49
N MET A 186 -3.02 16.85 6.53
CA MET A 186 -2.68 17.16 5.12
C MET A 186 -3.56 18.26 4.51
N ILE A 187 -4.84 18.36 4.91
CA ILE A 187 -5.78 19.37 4.41
C ILE A 187 -5.36 20.80 4.77
N SER A 188 -4.65 20.98 5.88
CA SER A 188 -4.12 22.29 6.26
C SER A 188 -2.96 22.74 5.37
N MET A 189 -2.27 21.78 4.75
CA MET A 189 -1.10 22.02 3.92
C MET A 189 -1.42 22.08 2.43
N TYR A 190 -2.24 21.16 1.95
CA TYR A 190 -2.53 20.99 0.52
C TYR A 190 -3.98 21.37 0.15
N GLY A 191 -4.81 21.79 1.10
CA GLY A 191 -6.18 22.23 0.83
C GLY A 191 -7.09 21.11 0.31
N SER A 192 -8.04 21.44 -0.56
CA SER A 192 -8.96 20.46 -1.16
C SER A 192 -8.29 19.51 -2.16
N ASP A 193 -7.10 19.85 -2.67
CA ASP A 193 -6.34 18.99 -3.58
C ASP A 193 -5.99 17.64 -2.94
N VAL A 194 -6.05 17.53 -1.61
CA VAL A 194 -5.76 16.31 -0.88
C VAL A 194 -6.56 15.11 -1.37
N TYR A 195 -7.80 15.31 -1.82
CA TYR A 195 -8.67 14.22 -2.24
C TYR A 195 -8.34 13.66 -3.63
N HIS A 196 -7.55 14.39 -4.43
CA HIS A 196 -7.26 14.07 -5.84
C HIS A 196 -5.75 14.00 -6.13
N SER A 197 -4.94 13.81 -5.09
CA SER A 197 -3.48 13.82 -5.18
C SER A 197 -2.84 12.53 -4.68
N MET A 198 -1.82 12.06 -5.39
CA MET A 198 -0.77 11.19 -4.86
C MET A 198 0.33 12.03 -4.23
N TYR A 199 1.04 11.47 -3.24
CA TYR A 199 2.12 12.12 -2.52
C TYR A 199 3.41 11.32 -2.69
N LEU A 200 4.36 11.87 -3.43
CA LEU A 200 5.62 11.22 -3.75
C LEU A 200 6.69 11.59 -2.71
N VAL A 201 7.16 10.59 -1.98
CA VAL A 201 8.25 10.70 -0.99
C VAL A 201 9.23 9.54 -1.20
N ASP A 202 10.53 9.82 -1.25
CA ASP A 202 11.58 8.78 -1.30
C ASP A 202 11.41 7.74 -2.43
N GLY A 203 10.82 8.13 -3.56
CA GLY A 203 10.58 7.23 -4.69
C GLY A 203 9.33 6.35 -4.56
N VAL A 204 8.48 6.61 -3.57
CA VAL A 204 7.18 5.93 -3.39
C VAL A 204 6.06 6.96 -3.41
N ALA A 205 5.06 6.75 -4.26
CA ALA A 205 3.84 7.54 -4.29
C ALA A 205 2.79 6.91 -3.40
N HIS A 206 2.25 7.70 -2.47
CA HIS A 206 1.22 7.30 -1.53
C HIS A 206 -0.10 8.00 -1.87
N ASN A 207 -1.21 7.26 -1.90
CA ASN A 207 -2.52 7.91 -1.87
C ASN A 207 -2.69 8.66 -0.52
N PRO A 208 -3.71 9.50 -0.34
CA PRO A 208 -3.78 10.34 0.84
C PRO A 208 -3.93 9.56 2.15
N ASP A 209 -4.57 8.39 2.13
CA ASP A 209 -4.73 7.55 3.32
C ASP A 209 -3.40 6.88 3.69
N ASN A 210 -2.70 6.34 2.70
CA ASN A 210 -1.34 5.83 2.84
C ASN A 210 -0.33 6.92 3.27
N PHE A 211 -0.47 8.16 2.78
CA PHE A 211 0.42 9.25 3.17
C PHE A 211 0.19 9.70 4.62
N GLY A 212 -1.06 9.66 5.10
CA GLY A 212 -1.35 9.81 6.52
C GLY A 212 -0.65 8.75 7.38
N ASN A 213 -0.65 7.49 6.93
CA ASN A 213 0.06 6.38 7.57
C ASN A 213 1.59 6.53 7.51
N PHE A 214 2.12 7.08 6.42
CA PHE A 214 3.53 7.50 6.33
C PHE A 214 3.85 8.54 7.42
N LEU A 215 3.05 9.60 7.55
CA LEU A 215 3.27 10.65 8.55
C LEU A 215 3.17 10.10 9.98
N PHE A 216 2.24 9.17 10.24
CA PHE A 216 2.14 8.48 11.52
C PHE A 216 3.40 7.66 11.85
N GLY A 217 3.94 6.91 10.87
CA GLY A 217 5.20 6.19 11.02
C GLY A 217 6.39 7.11 11.31
N ALA A 218 6.45 8.26 10.63
CA ALA A 218 7.46 9.28 10.84
C ALA A 218 7.36 9.92 12.25
N ALA A 219 6.14 10.23 12.68
CA ALA A 219 5.85 10.75 14.03
C ALA A 219 6.28 9.77 15.12
N GLY A 220 5.93 8.50 14.97
CA GLY A 220 6.31 7.45 15.91
C GLY A 220 7.82 7.30 16.05
N ASN A 221 8.57 7.37 14.95
CA ASN A 221 10.03 7.37 15.01
C ASN A 221 10.58 8.58 15.78
N ALA A 222 10.07 9.78 15.48
CA ALA A 222 10.49 11.02 16.12
C ALA A 222 10.20 11.05 17.63
N LEU A 223 9.10 10.42 18.06
CA LEU A 223 8.76 10.18 19.47
C LEU A 223 9.60 9.07 20.13
N GLY A 224 10.43 8.34 19.38
CA GLY A 224 11.24 7.24 19.89
C GLY A 224 10.48 5.93 20.11
N ILE A 225 9.34 5.74 19.44
CA ILE A 225 8.52 4.52 19.52
C ILE A 225 9.06 3.51 18.49
N PRO A 226 9.29 2.25 18.87
CA PRO A 226 9.81 1.24 17.93
C PRO A 226 8.77 0.89 16.86
N LEU A 227 9.23 0.64 15.63
CA LEU A 227 8.38 0.32 14.47
C LEU A 227 7.40 -0.83 14.75
N VAL A 228 7.83 -1.87 15.47
CA VAL A 228 6.97 -3.01 15.82
C VAL A 228 5.77 -2.56 16.65
N ALA A 229 5.96 -1.65 17.60
CA ALA A 229 4.86 -1.13 18.42
C ALA A 229 3.91 -0.26 17.59
N LEU A 230 4.43 0.54 16.64
CA LEU A 230 3.60 1.34 15.74
C LEU A 230 2.72 0.46 14.84
N LYS A 231 3.31 -0.58 14.25
CA LYS A 231 2.59 -1.52 13.38
C LYS A 231 1.48 -2.27 14.13
N LEU A 232 1.78 -2.77 15.33
CA LEU A 232 0.77 -3.41 16.19
C LEU A 232 -0.31 -2.42 16.63
N GLY A 233 0.09 -1.19 16.98
CA GLY A 233 -0.83 -0.11 17.33
C GLY A 233 -1.80 0.24 16.20
N ALA A 234 -1.32 0.33 14.96
CA ALA A 234 -2.14 0.59 13.78
C ALA A 234 -3.16 -0.55 13.53
N HIS A 235 -2.74 -1.81 13.64
CA HIS A 235 -3.67 -2.95 13.59
C HIS A 235 -4.75 -2.87 14.68
N TRP A 236 -4.38 -2.53 15.92
CA TRP A 236 -5.35 -2.34 16.99
C TRP A 236 -6.29 -1.15 16.75
N ASN A 237 -5.80 -0.04 16.23
CA ASN A 237 -6.61 1.14 15.90
C ASN A 237 -7.66 0.80 14.83
N SER A 238 -7.26 0.10 13.76
CA SER A 238 -8.15 -0.35 12.69
C SER A 238 -9.24 -1.33 13.17
N ILE A 239 -8.92 -2.10 14.22
CA ILE A 239 -9.85 -3.04 14.85
C ILE A 239 -10.82 -2.34 15.82
N VAL A 240 -10.37 -1.37 16.60
CA VAL A 240 -11.14 -0.82 17.72
C VAL A 240 -11.91 0.44 17.34
N ASN A 241 -11.32 1.30 16.50
CA ASN A 241 -11.87 2.61 16.14
C ASN A 241 -12.47 2.64 14.72
N SER A 242 -12.70 1.47 14.12
CA SER A 242 -13.20 1.36 12.74
C SER A 242 -14.51 2.14 12.51
N LYS A 243 -15.40 2.16 13.50
CA LYS A 243 -16.68 2.89 13.45
C LYS A 243 -16.50 4.41 13.44
N GLU A 244 -15.54 4.94 14.19
CA GLU A 244 -15.24 6.37 14.23
C GLU A 244 -14.50 6.81 12.96
N ASN A 245 -13.67 5.92 12.40
CA ASN A 245 -12.93 6.16 11.16
C ASN A 245 -13.76 5.91 9.88
N GLY A 246 -14.99 5.40 10.02
CA GLY A 246 -15.95 5.26 8.91
C GLY A 246 -15.77 4.01 8.04
N TYR A 247 -15.09 2.97 8.52
CA TYR A 247 -14.92 1.69 7.80
C TYR A 247 -15.25 0.45 8.67
N LYS A 248 -15.47 -0.70 8.01
CA LYS A 248 -15.73 -1.96 8.72
C LYS A 248 -14.48 -2.41 9.47
N ARG A 249 -14.67 -2.97 10.66
CA ARG A 249 -13.59 -3.52 11.49
C ARG A 249 -12.72 -4.49 10.69
N GLN A 250 -11.46 -4.13 10.49
CA GLN A 250 -10.51 -4.93 9.72
C GLN A 250 -9.10 -4.77 10.29
N LEU A 251 -8.19 -5.65 9.88
CA LEU A 251 -6.77 -5.39 10.07
C LEU A 251 -6.33 -4.32 9.07
N ASP A 252 -5.38 -3.50 9.51
CA ASP A 252 -4.65 -2.57 8.64
C ASP A 252 -4.13 -3.27 7.38
N SER A 253 -4.30 -2.64 6.22
CA SER A 253 -3.94 -3.23 4.94
C SER A 253 -2.41 -3.35 4.78
N LYS A 254 -1.97 -4.12 3.78
CA LYS A 254 -0.53 -4.33 3.54
C LYS A 254 0.16 -3.02 3.12
N ASP A 255 -0.51 -2.21 2.31
CA ASP A 255 -0.09 -0.89 1.82
C ASP A 255 -0.02 0.16 2.95
N ASP A 256 -0.95 0.13 3.91
CA ASP A 256 -0.90 0.98 5.10
C ASP A 256 0.30 0.64 6.00
N GLN A 257 0.49 -0.65 6.28
CA GLN A 257 1.64 -1.15 7.03
C GLN A 257 2.98 -0.92 6.32
N PHE A 258 2.97 -0.90 4.99
CA PHE A 258 4.11 -0.53 4.17
C PHE A 258 4.41 0.97 4.31
N SER A 259 3.39 1.82 4.21
CA SER A 259 3.53 3.27 4.32
C SER A 259 4.03 3.71 5.70
N ILE A 260 3.54 3.10 6.80
CA ILE A 260 4.08 3.31 8.16
C ILE A 260 5.58 3.00 8.22
N LYS A 261 6.02 1.91 7.58
CA LYS A 261 7.43 1.53 7.53
C LYS A 261 8.25 2.55 6.72
N CYS A 262 7.73 3.02 5.59
CA CYS A 262 8.37 4.05 4.76
C CYS A 262 8.59 5.33 5.58
N GLY A 263 7.55 5.83 6.25
CA GLY A 263 7.64 7.03 7.10
C GLY A 263 8.62 6.88 8.26
N PHE A 264 8.59 5.73 8.95
CA PHE A 264 9.54 5.44 10.02
C PHE A 264 11.00 5.47 9.53
N ASN A 265 11.26 4.85 8.38
CA ASN A 265 12.61 4.81 7.79
C ASN A 265 13.06 6.17 7.28
N HIS A 266 12.13 6.96 6.71
CA HIS A 266 12.37 8.34 6.31
C HIS A 266 12.80 9.19 7.51
N ALA A 267 12.02 9.18 8.60
CA ALA A 267 12.34 9.90 9.83
C ALA A 267 13.67 9.46 10.46
N LYS A 268 13.98 8.15 10.40
CA LYS A 268 15.26 7.60 10.87
C LYS A 268 16.43 8.13 10.05
N ARG A 269 16.33 8.19 8.72
CA ARG A 269 17.36 8.77 7.84
C ARG A 269 17.61 10.24 8.12
N HIS A 270 16.54 10.99 8.40
CA HIS A 270 16.60 12.42 8.71
C HIS A 270 16.83 12.72 10.21
N LYS A 271 17.03 11.70 11.05
CA LYS A 271 17.36 11.80 12.48
C LYS A 271 16.34 12.60 13.30
N TYR A 272 15.05 12.44 13.02
CA TYR A 272 13.99 13.20 13.68
C TYR A 272 13.95 13.02 15.20
N ASN A 273 14.32 11.84 15.70
CA ASN A 273 14.42 11.53 17.12
C ASN A 273 15.51 12.29 17.88
N THR A 274 16.39 13.01 17.18
CA THR A 274 17.44 13.86 17.77
C THR A 274 17.15 15.36 17.61
N ILE A 275 16.05 15.70 16.94
CA ILE A 275 15.62 17.09 16.82
C ILE A 275 14.99 17.46 18.17
N ASN A 276 15.67 18.35 18.89
CA ASN A 276 15.08 19.11 19.99
C ASN A 276 14.57 20.43 19.46
N ASP A 277 13.47 20.94 20.03
CA ASP A 277 12.90 22.23 19.69
C ASP A 277 13.78 23.38 20.21
N ASN A 278 14.98 23.55 19.63
CA ASN A 278 15.89 24.65 19.93
C ASN A 278 15.48 25.94 19.17
N ARG A 279 14.20 26.33 19.26
CA ARG A 279 13.72 27.67 18.88
C ARG A 279 12.90 28.34 19.98
N SER A 280 13.24 28.07 21.24
CA SER A 280 12.85 28.87 22.40
C SER A 280 14.07 29.59 23.01
N LYS A 281 14.71 30.46 22.23
CA LYS A 281 15.51 31.58 22.74
C LYS A 281 15.39 32.78 21.81
#